data_AF-A0A024WMR4-F1
#
_entry.id   AF-A0A024WMR4-F1
#
_cell.length_a   1.000
_cell.length_b   1.000
_cell.length_c   1.000
_cell.angle_alpha   90.00
_cell.angle_beta   90.00
_cell.angle_gamma   90.00
#
_symmetry.space_group_name_H-M   'P 1'
#
loop_
_entity.id
_entity.type
_entity.pdbx_description
1 polymer ?
#
loop_
_entity_poly.entity_id
_entity_poly.type
_entity_poly.pdbx_seq_one_letter_code
_entity_poly.pdbx_strand_id
1 'polypeptide(L)'
;MVQILEFLNLKCHLILRNLRPRGTKNRGIPHGYGFNHISCANYFYESLIWIIFSLITNTLTGYVFSFVATTQMTIWALKKHKNYKREFPNYPRNRKAIFPYIL
;
A
#
# COMPACT_ATOMS: atom_id res chain seq x y z
N MET A 1 12.76 0.16 14.12
CA MET A 1 11.97 -0.74 13.24
C MET A 1 10.80 0.00 12.57
N VAL A 2 9.88 0.63 13.33
CA VAL A 2 8.74 1.40 12.77
C VAL A 2 9.19 2.55 11.85
N GLN A 3 10.18 3.34 12.27
CA GLN A 3 10.69 4.48 11.49
C GLN A 3 11.23 4.08 10.09
N ILE A 4 11.78 2.86 9.96
CA ILE A 4 12.24 2.35 8.66
C ILE A 4 11.03 2.14 7.75
N LEU A 5 9.97 1.51 8.25
CA LEU A 5 8.75 1.28 7.48
C LEU A 5 8.04 2.58 7.11
N GLU A 6 8.06 3.59 8.00
CA GLU A 6 7.55 4.93 7.69
C GLU A 6 8.34 5.59 6.56
N PHE A 7 9.66 5.44 6.54
CA PHE A 7 10.48 5.92 5.43
C PHE A 7 10.17 5.18 4.11
N LEU A 8 9.91 3.87 4.16
CA LEU A 8 9.46 3.11 2.98
C LEU A 8 8.07 3.57 2.50
N ASN A 9 7.14 3.82 3.42
CA ASN A 9 5.82 4.36 3.12
C ASN A 9 5.94 5.76 2.48
N LEU A 10 6.76 6.65 3.04
CA LEU A 10 7.05 7.97 2.49
C LEU A 10 7.61 7.87 1.07
N LYS A 11 8.58 6.98 0.83
CA LYS A 11 9.10 6.73 -0.53
C LYS A 11 8.00 6.29 -1.49
N CYS A 12 7.08 5.43 -1.07
CA CYS A 12 5.93 5.04 -1.88
C CYS A 12 5.03 6.24 -2.21
N HIS A 13 4.79 7.13 -1.24
CA HIS A 13 4.04 8.37 -1.47
C HIS A 13 4.74 9.32 -2.43
N LEU A 14 6.07 9.44 -2.37
CA LEU A 14 6.85 10.23 -3.31
C LEU A 14 6.74 9.68 -4.75
N ILE A 15 6.81 8.36 -4.91
CA ILE A 15 6.60 7.70 -6.21
C ILE A 15 5.18 8.01 -6.74
N LEU A 16 4.14 7.82 -5.91
CA LEU A 16 2.77 8.11 -6.32
C LEU A 16 2.53 9.59 -6.64
N ARG A 17 3.17 10.50 -5.89
CA ARG A 17 3.11 11.94 -6.15
C ARG A 17 3.72 12.27 -7.51
N ASN A 18 4.86 11.67 -7.84
CA ASN A 18 5.55 11.93 -9.11
C ASN A 18 4.77 11.41 -10.33
N LEU A 19 3.85 10.45 -10.15
CA LEU A 19 2.95 10.01 -11.22
C LEU A 19 1.90 11.07 -11.61
N ARG A 20 1.73 12.12 -10.80
CA ARG A 20 0.73 13.16 -11.05
C ARG A 20 1.39 14.54 -11.12
N PRO A 21 1.95 14.92 -12.29
CA PRO A 21 2.50 16.25 -12.47
C PRO A 21 1.42 17.33 -12.30
N ARG A 22 1.83 18.48 -11.74
CA ARG A 22 0.94 19.61 -11.42
C ARG A 22 0.13 20.01 -12.66
N GLY A 23 -1.20 20.13 -12.50
CA GLY A 23 -2.11 20.50 -13.58
C GLY A 23 -2.69 19.33 -14.38
N THR A 24 -2.25 18.09 -14.17
CA THR A 24 -2.78 16.91 -14.88
C THR A 24 -3.59 15.97 -13.98
N LYS A 25 -4.61 15.33 -14.57
CA LYS A 25 -5.34 14.22 -13.95
C LYS A 25 -4.83 12.85 -14.41
N ASN A 26 -3.72 12.82 -15.17
CA ASN A 26 -3.14 11.59 -15.67
C ASN A 26 -2.77 10.67 -14.50
N ARG A 27 -3.22 9.42 -14.62
CA ARG A 27 -2.88 8.34 -13.70
C ARG A 27 -1.85 7.47 -14.40
N GLY A 28 -0.78 7.15 -13.68
CA GLY A 28 0.25 6.20 -14.13
C GLY A 28 0.25 4.94 -13.28
N ILE A 29 0.91 3.90 -13.78
CA ILE A 29 1.21 2.71 -12.99
C ILE A 29 2.47 3.00 -12.18
N PRO A 30 2.46 2.87 -10.84
CA PRO A 30 3.68 3.00 -10.04
C PRO A 30 4.64 1.83 -10.31
N HIS A 31 5.94 2.10 -10.36
CA HIS A 31 6.99 1.09 -10.50
C HIS A 31 8.09 1.31 -9.44
N GLY A 32 8.76 0.22 -9.05
CA GLY A 32 9.88 0.25 -8.10
C GLY A 32 9.52 0.07 -6.62
N TYR A 33 10.55 -0.17 -5.78
CA TYR A 33 10.58 -0.14 -4.30
C TYR A 33 9.56 -1.00 -3.51
N GLY A 34 8.70 -1.75 -4.20
CA GLY A 34 7.62 -2.57 -3.63
C GLY A 34 6.45 -2.70 -4.60
N PHE A 35 6.26 -1.68 -5.45
CA PHE A 35 5.23 -1.69 -6.49
C PHE A 35 5.42 -2.77 -7.54
N ASN A 36 6.62 -3.35 -7.67
CA ASN A 36 6.87 -4.44 -8.62
C ASN A 36 6.11 -5.73 -8.25
N HIS A 37 5.85 -5.96 -6.96
CA HIS A 37 5.16 -7.15 -6.47
C HIS A 37 3.71 -6.87 -6.06
N ILE A 38 3.44 -5.70 -5.50
CA ILE A 38 2.13 -5.32 -4.96
C ILE A 38 1.65 -3.98 -5.51
N SER A 39 0.34 -3.81 -5.61
CA SER A 39 -0.27 -2.62 -6.23
C SER A 39 -0.26 -1.42 -5.29
N CYS A 40 -0.43 -1.71 -4.00
CA CYS A 40 -0.55 -0.71 -2.94
C CYS A 40 0.56 -0.94 -1.90
N ALA A 41 1.81 -0.73 -2.30
CA ALA A 41 2.96 -0.92 -1.41
C ALA A 41 2.86 -0.07 -0.13
N ASN A 42 2.29 1.13 -0.22
CA ASN A 42 2.10 2.02 0.93
C ASN A 42 1.21 1.38 1.99
N TYR A 43 0.06 0.81 1.60
CA TYR A 43 -0.90 0.18 2.50
C TYR A 43 -0.33 -1.08 3.17
N PHE A 44 0.61 -1.75 2.50
CA PHE A 44 1.36 -2.83 3.10
C PHE A 44 2.28 -2.32 4.22
N TYR A 45 3.09 -1.28 3.97
CA TYR A 45 3.99 -0.69 4.97
C TYR A 45 3.24 -0.05 6.13
N GLU A 46 2.33 0.88 5.85
CA GLU A 46 0.94 0.76 6.30
C GLU A 46 0.59 -0.07 7.53
N SER A 47 0.03 -1.24 7.18
CA SER A 47 -0.43 -2.28 8.06
C SER A 47 0.70 -2.82 8.93
N LEU A 48 1.93 -2.97 8.40
CA LEU A 48 3.07 -3.44 9.18
C LEU A 48 3.44 -2.46 10.31
N ILE A 49 3.38 -1.15 10.06
CA ILE A 49 3.60 -0.12 11.08
C ILE A 49 2.59 -0.28 12.21
N TRP A 50 1.30 -0.40 11.89
CA TRP A 50 0.25 -0.54 12.89
C TRP A 50 0.34 -1.84 13.68
N ILE A 51 0.70 -2.95 13.03
CA ILE A 51 0.93 -4.24 13.70
C ILE A 51 2.10 -4.12 14.70
N ILE A 52 3.23 -3.59 14.26
CA ILE A 52 4.42 -3.43 15.11
C ILE A 52 4.15 -2.44 16.24
N PHE A 53 3.47 -1.34 15.97
CA PHE A 53 3.09 -0.35 16.98
C PHE A 53 2.18 -0.96 18.05
N SER A 54 1.24 -1.82 17.65
CA SER A 54 0.36 -2.52 18.58
C SER A 54 1.13 -3.53 19.45
N LEU A 55 2.11 -4.22 18.87
CA LEU A 55 3.00 -5.12 19.61
C LEU A 55 3.86 -4.37 20.65
N ILE A 56 4.36 -3.19 20.29
CA ILE A 56 5.19 -2.35 21.19
C ILE A 56 4.34 -1.76 22.33
N THR A 57 3.18 -1.21 22.00
CA THR A 57 2.29 -0.58 23.01
C THR A 57 1.60 -1.61 23.88
N ASN A 58 1.42 -2.84 23.38
CA ASN A 58 0.81 -3.97 24.07
C ASN A 58 -0.56 -3.64 24.68
N THR A 59 -1.37 -2.87 23.95
CA THR A 59 -2.72 -2.50 24.36
C THR A 59 -3.76 -3.24 23.51
N LEU A 60 -4.84 -3.71 24.15
CA LEU A 60 -5.96 -4.35 23.44
C LEU A 60 -6.54 -3.42 22.36
N THR A 61 -6.63 -2.12 22.67
CA THR A 61 -7.10 -1.09 21.75
C THR A 61 -6.18 -0.95 20.53
N GLY A 62 -4.85 -1.03 20.71
CA GLY A 62 -3.88 -1.05 19.62
C GLY A 62 -4.12 -2.22 18.67
N TYR A 63 -4.25 -3.44 19.20
CA TYR A 63 -4.50 -4.64 18.38
C TYR A 63 -5.81 -4.56 17.58
N VAL A 64 -6.90 -4.12 18.22
CA VAL A 64 -8.20 -3.94 17.55
C VAL A 64 -8.09 -2.90 16.45
N PHE A 65 -7.45 -1.76 16.74
CA PHE A 65 -7.23 -0.70 15.75
C PHE A 65 -6.42 -1.21 14.55
N SER A 66 -5.31 -1.89 14.80
CA SER A 66 -4.45 -2.43 13.75
C SER A 66 -5.17 -3.45 12.86
N PHE A 67 -5.98 -4.32 13.46
CA PHE A 67 -6.79 -5.30 12.72
C PHE A 67 -7.83 -4.61 11.82
N VAL A 68 -8.58 -3.66 12.36
CA VAL A 68 -9.60 -2.91 11.60
C VAL A 68 -8.94 -2.08 10.49
N ALA A 69 -7.86 -1.37 10.79
CA ALA A 69 -7.12 -0.56 9.83
C ALA A 69 -6.56 -1.42 8.68
N THR A 70 -5.94 -2.55 9.00
CA THR A 70 -5.39 -3.50 8.01
C THR A 70 -6.49 -4.07 7.12
N THR A 71 -7.63 -4.43 7.70
CA THR A 71 -8.79 -4.94 6.95
C THR A 71 -9.32 -3.90 5.97
N GLN A 72 -9.54 -2.67 6.45
CA GLN A 72 -10.04 -1.57 5.62
C GLN A 72 -9.08 -1.25 4.46
N MET A 73 -7.78 -1.16 4.73
CA MET A 73 -6.76 -0.92 3.71
C MET A 73 -6.70 -2.05 2.68
N THR A 74 -6.91 -3.30 3.10
CA THR A 74 -6.98 -4.46 2.20
C THR A 74 -8.15 -4.34 1.23
N ILE A 75 -9.34 -3.96 1.71
CA ILE A 75 -10.53 -3.74 0.85
C ILE A 75 -10.25 -2.64 -0.18
N TRP A 76 -9.64 -1.53 0.26
CA TRP A 76 -9.26 -0.44 -0.64
C TRP A 76 -8.20 -0.85 -1.66
N ALA A 77 -7.22 -1.64 -1.25
CA ALA A 77 -6.18 -2.15 -2.14
C ALA A 77 -6.75 -3.04 -3.24
N LEU A 78 -7.67 -3.95 -2.90
CA LEU A 78 -8.36 -4.81 -3.85
C LEU A 78 -9.16 -4.01 -4.87
N LYS A 79 -9.93 -3.01 -4.41
CA LYS A 79 -10.70 -2.13 -5.29
C LYS A 79 -9.77 -1.35 -6.24
N LYS A 80 -8.65 -0.83 -5.72
CA LYS A 80 -7.66 -0.09 -6.52
C LYS A 80 -6.95 -1.01 -7.53
N HIS A 81 -6.58 -2.23 -7.14
CA HIS A 81 -5.97 -3.23 -8.02
C HIS A 81 -6.91 -3.64 -9.16
N LYS A 82 -8.20 -3.89 -8.86
CA LYS A 82 -9.22 -4.16 -9.88
C LYS A 82 -9.39 -2.98 -10.84
N ASN A 83 -9.36 -1.76 -10.33
CA ASN A 83 -9.44 -0.56 -11.17
C ASN A 83 -8.22 -0.44 -12.09
N TYR A 84 -7.01 -0.65 -11.57
CA TYR A 84 -5.79 -0.63 -12.38
C TYR A 84 -5.81 -1.66 -13.51
N LYS A 85 -6.28 -2.88 -13.25
CA LYS A 85 -6.45 -3.92 -14.28
C LYS A 85 -7.45 -3.55 -15.39
N ARG A 86 -8.45 -2.72 -15.07
CA ARG A 86 -9.46 -2.25 -16.03
C ARG A 86 -8.99 -1.03 -16.81
N GLU A 87 -8.31 -0.11 -16.14
CA GLU A 87 -7.90 1.19 -16.68
C GLU A 87 -6.63 1.07 -17.54
N PHE A 88 -5.73 0.13 -17.20
CA PHE A 88 -4.45 -0.01 -17.89
C PHE A 88 -4.31 -1.39 -18.55
N PRO A 89 -4.33 -1.49 -19.89
CA PRO A 89 -4.15 -2.76 -20.60
C PRO A 89 -2.75 -3.36 -20.39
N ASN A 90 -1.73 -2.51 -20.18
CA ASN A 90 -0.34 -2.92 -19.92
C ASN A 90 -0.05 -3.19 -18.43
N TYR A 91 -1.08 -3.36 -17.60
CA TYR A 91 -0.90 -3.59 -16.18
C TYR A 91 -0.25 -4.98 -15.91
N PRO A 92 0.84 -5.05 -15.14
CA PRO A 92 1.54 -6.31 -14.88
C PRO A 92 0.67 -7.31 -14.12
N ARG A 93 0.42 -8.47 -14.75
CA ARG A 93 -0.50 -9.51 -14.24
C ARG A 93 -0.01 -10.20 -12.96
N ASN A 94 1.30 -10.24 -12.73
CA ASN A 94 1.90 -10.87 -11.54
C ASN A 94 1.76 -10.02 -10.26
N ARG A 95 1.31 -8.76 -10.35
CA ARG A 95 1.12 -7.94 -9.15
C ARG A 95 -0.07 -8.41 -8.33
N LYS A 96 0.13 -8.37 -7.02
CA LYS A 96 -0.89 -8.59 -5.99
C LYS A 96 -1.44 -7.25 -5.49
N ALA A 97 -2.54 -7.24 -4.75
CA ALA A 97 -3.19 -6.01 -4.30
C ALA A 97 -2.41 -5.34 -3.16
N ILE A 98 -2.05 -6.08 -2.12
CA ILE A 98 -1.43 -5.56 -0.89
C ILE A 98 -0.44 -6.52 -0.24
N PHE A 99 -0.72 -7.81 -0.16
CA PHE A 99 0.17 -8.78 0.48
C PHE A 99 0.90 -9.59 -0.59
N PRO A 100 2.24 -9.56 -0.62
CA PRO A 100 2.99 -10.35 -1.60
C PRO A 100 2.66 -11.83 -1.39
N TYR A 101 2.40 -12.55 -2.49
CA TYR A 101 2.07 -13.99 -2.54
C TYR A 101 0.71 -14.42 -1.97
N ILE A 102 -0.03 -13.55 -1.28
CA ILE A 102 -1.38 -13.88 -0.77
C ILE A 102 -2.44 -13.15 -1.60
N LEU A 103 -2.41 -11.81 -1.59
CA LEU A 103 -3.53 -10.98 -2.06
C LEU A 103 -3.09 -9.77 -2.87
#